data_AF-A0A2S8F556-F1
#
_entry.id   AF-A0A2S8F556-F1
#
_cell.length_a   1.000
_cell.length_b   1.000
_cell.length_c   1.000
_cell.angle_alpha   90.00
_cell.angle_beta   90.00
_cell.angle_gamma   90.00
#
_symmetry.space_group_name_H-M   'P 1'
#
loop_
_entity.id
_entity.type
_entity.pdbx_description
1 polymer ?
#
loop_
_entity_poly.entity_id
_entity_poly.type
_entity_poly.pdbx_seq_one_letter_code
_entity_poly.pdbx_strand_id
1 'polypeptide(L)'
;MLLPLLLVLVLPVMLFAGTLGTLMALGIEIPFMKGPEPPTLQIPANPRPLAAYHRVGRNDLVDFETGQIRYMKMPPRSAVGSKLKGTTLSGEVAEGVVQAVATKEIQGATYPVFLLASGEEVPLPNVDEVGGAYLRLGNIIGRVLDREKSPNFGFTEGNFLPEGTRSGTVGGVPTGMKAYTLEASKLVGIHGLNIGDKFDLLASVPVEKVSSGGALSANGLLSASLIVDAQPARSRDQERSETHLIASDAQLITPVYRRAKTTSSSSLLNGTSSRTAPVEEVVLAVHELDVPSVTEVLGMNVPLTVVAHSGRPVAEQDNTAPEGMVRVVVTPRDTIPYTELNLSQLVPGGAREPRTILLAEEQVKDLKILARADQIVGRVVRRAKSPGTFFTENDFFPMGTPAGLAAAVPAGQVAYTIDASKMNGIAGLGLGDHFDLIATRPVDFQKMAQRIGAKDLAVSSAIREGALRLDAGAHTQVVLRGATVIAPPGSSAMRMHGTVTGSKKQEIQTPMMIAVSPKEINKLSEVLATGTQLTAILRAVDDADATPIQDSADPTEAVHVLDSMIGGDREPIVFLGERNSTPAKPLNLRDLLPREEVTPATDKAVQ
;
A
#
# COMPACT_ATOMS: atom_id res chain seq x y z
N MET A 1 -46.15 -29.23 97.27
CA MET A 1 -45.08 -28.56 96.50
C MET A 1 -45.11 -28.80 94.98
N LEU A 2 -46.05 -29.58 94.41
CA LEU A 2 -46.11 -29.81 92.94
C LEU A 2 -46.87 -28.75 92.14
N LEU A 3 -47.84 -28.06 92.74
CA LEU A 3 -48.68 -27.06 92.05
C LEU A 3 -47.91 -25.83 91.49
N PRO A 4 -46.94 -25.22 92.21
CA PRO A 4 -46.22 -24.07 91.67
C PRO A 4 -45.29 -24.47 90.50
N LEU A 5 -44.76 -25.70 90.49
CA LEU A 5 -43.91 -26.20 89.40
C LEU A 5 -44.69 -26.40 88.10
N LEU A 6 -45.93 -26.91 88.20
CA LEU A 6 -46.80 -27.09 87.04
C LEU A 6 -47.22 -25.74 86.43
N LEU A 7 -47.49 -24.74 87.27
CA LEU A 7 -47.88 -23.41 86.81
C LEU A 7 -46.72 -22.65 86.16
N VAL A 8 -45.48 -22.84 86.64
CA VAL A 8 -44.26 -22.31 86.01
C VAL A 8 -43.98 -22.95 84.65
N LEU A 9 -44.45 -24.18 84.40
CA LEU A 9 -44.21 -24.88 83.13
C LEU A 9 -45.33 -24.66 82.10
N VAL A 10 -46.58 -24.51 82.54
CA VAL A 10 -47.75 -24.30 81.64
C VAL A 10 -47.85 -22.86 81.15
N LEU A 11 -47.53 -21.87 81.98
CA LEU A 11 -47.61 -20.45 81.63
C LEU A 11 -46.76 -20.06 80.40
N PRO A 12 -45.47 -20.46 80.27
CA PRO A 12 -44.68 -20.12 79.10
C PRO A 12 -45.18 -20.81 77.83
N VAL A 13 -45.74 -22.03 77.92
CA VAL A 13 -46.31 -22.73 76.76
C VAL A 13 -47.56 -22.03 76.25
N MET A 14 -48.45 -21.59 77.14
CA MET A 14 -49.63 -20.80 76.79
C MET A 14 -49.26 -19.43 76.21
N LEU A 15 -48.26 -18.76 76.79
CA LEU A 15 -47.76 -17.49 76.26
C LEU A 15 -47.12 -17.67 74.88
N PHE A 16 -46.35 -18.73 74.67
CA PHE A 16 -45.72 -19.03 73.38
C PHE A 16 -46.74 -19.44 72.31
N ALA A 17 -47.74 -20.24 72.68
CA ALA A 17 -48.85 -20.59 71.77
C ALA A 17 -49.72 -19.36 71.44
N GLY A 18 -49.95 -18.48 72.42
CA GLY A 18 -50.68 -17.24 72.24
C GLY A 18 -49.96 -16.25 71.32
N THR A 19 -48.65 -16.06 71.50
CA THR A 19 -47.84 -15.21 70.61
C THR A 19 -47.73 -15.81 69.20
N LEU A 20 -47.61 -17.13 69.09
CA LEU A 20 -47.59 -17.79 67.79
C LEU A 20 -48.94 -17.65 67.06
N GLY A 21 -50.05 -17.82 67.78
CA GLY A 21 -51.41 -17.64 67.25
C GLY A 21 -51.69 -16.21 66.81
N THR A 22 -51.22 -15.20 67.56
CA THR A 22 -51.38 -13.79 67.15
C THR A 22 -50.50 -13.43 65.95
N LEU A 23 -49.27 -13.97 65.86
CA LEU A 23 -48.43 -13.80 64.67
C LEU A 23 -49.11 -14.40 63.41
N MET A 24 -49.70 -15.60 63.52
CA MET A 24 -50.47 -16.20 62.42
C MET A 24 -51.71 -15.37 62.06
N ALA A 25 -52.45 -14.86 63.05
CA ALA A 25 -53.64 -14.02 62.82
C ALA A 25 -53.29 -12.68 62.16
N LEU A 26 -52.07 -12.17 62.37
CA LEU A 26 -51.54 -10.97 61.74
C LEU A 26 -50.93 -11.23 60.34
N GLY A 27 -51.00 -12.47 59.83
CA GLY A 27 -50.44 -12.84 58.54
C GLY A 27 -48.90 -12.86 58.52
N ILE A 28 -48.25 -12.90 59.69
CA ILE A 28 -46.80 -13.03 59.78
C ILE A 28 -46.45 -14.49 59.53
N GLU A 29 -45.85 -14.77 58.38
CA GLU A 29 -45.40 -16.11 58.01
C GLU A 29 -44.36 -16.62 59.00
N ILE A 30 -44.68 -17.73 59.66
CA ILE A 30 -43.78 -18.38 60.60
C ILE A 30 -42.76 -19.22 59.82
N PRO A 31 -41.45 -18.93 59.92
CA PRO A 31 -40.43 -19.54 59.06
C PRO A 31 -40.32 -21.06 59.20
N PHE A 32 -40.70 -21.66 60.34
CA PHE A 32 -40.66 -23.10 60.54
C PHE A 32 -41.88 -23.86 59.98
N MET A 33 -42.96 -23.16 59.58
CA MET A 33 -44.14 -23.80 58.95
C MET A 33 -44.06 -23.81 57.42
N LYS A 34 -43.02 -23.20 56.83
CA LYS A 34 -42.79 -23.33 55.39
C LYS A 34 -42.43 -24.78 55.09
N GLY A 35 -43.32 -25.47 54.39
CA GLY A 35 -43.01 -26.78 53.84
C GLY A 35 -41.73 -26.70 52.98
N PRO A 36 -41.02 -27.82 52.80
CA PRO A 36 -39.81 -27.84 51.99
C PRO A 36 -40.12 -27.23 50.62
N GLU A 37 -39.36 -26.18 50.24
CA GLU A 37 -39.52 -25.58 48.91
C GLU A 37 -39.33 -26.68 47.85
N PRO A 38 -40.18 -26.74 46.81
CA PRO A 38 -39.99 -27.71 45.75
C PRO A 38 -38.60 -27.54 45.13
N PRO A 39 -37.92 -28.64 44.75
CA PRO A 39 -36.60 -28.54 44.17
C PRO A 39 -36.68 -27.73 42.87
N THR A 40 -35.84 -26.71 42.76
CA THR A 40 -35.78 -25.80 41.62
C THR A 40 -34.39 -25.80 41.01
N LEU A 41 -34.32 -25.69 39.70
CA LEU A 41 -33.10 -25.32 38.98
C LEU A 41 -32.81 -23.86 39.30
N GLN A 42 -31.62 -23.60 39.83
CA GLN A 42 -31.18 -22.27 40.21
C GLN A 42 -30.07 -21.84 39.24
N ILE A 43 -30.41 -20.98 38.28
CA ILE A 43 -29.44 -20.41 37.33
C ILE A 43 -28.96 -19.07 37.89
N PRO A 44 -27.67 -18.90 38.23
CA PRO A 44 -27.13 -17.61 38.65
C PRO A 44 -27.38 -16.54 37.58
N ALA A 45 -27.90 -15.40 38.00
CA ALA A 45 -28.19 -14.27 37.11
C ALA A 45 -27.67 -12.97 37.69
N ASN A 46 -27.24 -12.05 36.83
CA ASN A 46 -26.80 -10.72 37.25
C ASN A 46 -28.00 -9.81 37.55
N PRO A 47 -28.10 -9.19 38.74
CA PRO A 47 -29.18 -8.24 39.05
C PRO A 47 -29.05 -6.91 38.29
N ARG A 48 -27.84 -6.58 37.84
CA ARG A 48 -27.51 -5.32 37.15
C ARG A 48 -26.82 -5.59 35.81
N PRO A 49 -26.91 -4.67 34.83
CA PRO A 49 -26.13 -4.80 33.60
C PRO A 49 -24.64 -4.89 33.92
N LEU A 50 -23.94 -5.79 33.23
CA LEU A 50 -22.49 -5.96 33.35
C LEU A 50 -21.83 -5.55 32.04
N ALA A 51 -20.86 -4.64 32.11
CA ALA A 51 -20.15 -4.14 30.94
C ALA A 51 -19.32 -5.25 30.26
N ALA A 52 -19.05 -5.08 28.96
CA ALA A 52 -18.09 -5.91 28.24
C ALA A 52 -16.70 -5.84 28.91
N TYR A 53 -15.96 -6.95 28.86
CA TYR A 53 -14.63 -7.12 29.46
C TYR A 53 -14.55 -6.94 30.97
N HIS A 54 -15.70 -6.89 31.65
CA HIS A 54 -15.78 -6.92 33.10
C HIS A 54 -15.48 -8.33 33.62
N ARG A 55 -14.66 -8.44 34.67
CA ARG A 55 -14.44 -9.72 35.35
C ARG A 55 -15.56 -9.93 36.35
N VAL A 56 -16.33 -11.00 36.16
CA VAL A 56 -17.49 -11.28 37.00
C VAL A 56 -17.03 -11.67 38.39
N GLY A 57 -17.35 -10.85 39.39
CA GLY A 57 -17.14 -11.14 40.79
C GLY A 57 -18.40 -11.66 41.47
N ARG A 58 -18.26 -12.18 42.70
CA ARG A 58 -19.41 -12.58 43.52
C ARG A 58 -20.40 -11.44 43.73
N ASN A 59 -19.89 -10.22 43.96
CA ASN A 59 -20.70 -9.03 44.18
C ASN A 59 -21.54 -8.62 42.95
N ASP A 60 -21.17 -9.10 41.75
CA ASP A 60 -21.93 -8.84 40.53
C ASP A 60 -23.15 -9.73 40.36
N LEU A 61 -23.27 -10.77 41.20
CA LEU A 61 -24.39 -11.71 41.23
C LEU A 61 -25.27 -11.51 42.47
N VAL A 62 -24.81 -10.73 43.45
CA VAL A 62 -25.53 -10.47 44.71
C VAL A 62 -26.57 -9.38 44.48
N ASP A 63 -27.81 -9.67 44.85
CA ASP A 63 -28.87 -8.67 44.89
C ASP A 63 -28.68 -7.77 46.11
N PHE A 64 -28.67 -6.45 45.90
CA PHE A 64 -28.41 -5.47 46.95
C PHE A 64 -29.50 -5.46 48.03
N GLU A 65 -30.74 -5.84 47.69
CA GLU A 65 -31.85 -5.83 48.65
C GLU A 65 -31.79 -7.03 49.60
N THR A 66 -31.38 -8.19 49.09
CA THR A 66 -31.40 -9.45 49.88
C THR A 66 -30.02 -9.83 50.42
N GLY A 67 -28.94 -9.29 49.87
CA GLY A 67 -27.57 -9.71 50.17
C GLY A 67 -27.24 -11.13 49.70
N GLN A 68 -28.15 -11.79 48.98
CA GLN A 68 -27.99 -13.15 48.47
C GLN A 68 -27.71 -13.13 46.96
N ILE A 69 -27.11 -14.22 46.45
CA ILE A 69 -26.92 -14.40 45.02
C ILE A 69 -28.29 -14.54 44.37
N ARG A 70 -28.52 -13.78 43.31
CA ARG A 70 -29.75 -13.82 42.54
C ARG A 70 -29.73 -15.04 41.63
N TYR A 71 -30.76 -15.87 41.78
CA TYR A 71 -30.98 -17.04 40.94
C TYR A 71 -32.30 -16.89 40.18
N MET A 72 -32.28 -17.20 38.90
CA MET A 72 -33.49 -17.56 38.16
C MET A 72 -33.91 -18.96 38.59
N LYS A 73 -35.04 -19.06 39.29
CA LYS A 73 -35.62 -20.33 39.71
C LYS A 73 -36.50 -20.87 38.57
N MET A 74 -36.24 -22.10 38.14
CA MET A 74 -37.09 -22.81 37.17
C MET A 74 -37.44 -24.20 37.69
N PRO A 75 -38.62 -24.74 37.36
CA PRO A 75 -38.95 -26.11 37.73
C PRO A 75 -38.06 -27.09 36.93
N PRO A 76 -37.56 -28.19 37.53
CA PRO A 76 -36.68 -29.16 36.84
C PRO A 76 -37.27 -29.70 35.53
N ARG A 77 -38.61 -29.85 35.46
CA ARG A 77 -39.32 -30.30 34.25
C ARG A 77 -39.13 -29.37 33.04
N SER A 78 -38.79 -28.11 33.24
CA SER A 78 -38.49 -27.17 32.15
C SER A 78 -37.17 -27.49 31.42
N ALA A 79 -36.30 -28.32 32.01
CA ALA A 79 -35.07 -28.75 31.33
C ALA A 79 -35.29 -29.88 30.31
N VAL A 80 -36.47 -30.51 30.28
CA VAL A 80 -36.77 -31.58 29.32
C VAL A 80 -36.65 -31.04 27.88
N GLY A 81 -35.87 -31.73 27.05
CA GLY A 81 -35.52 -31.31 25.69
C GLY A 81 -34.30 -30.39 25.59
N SER A 82 -33.75 -29.90 26.70
CA SER A 82 -32.52 -29.11 26.71
C SER A 82 -31.28 -29.99 26.79
N LYS A 83 -30.15 -29.51 26.27
CA LYS A 83 -28.84 -30.12 26.51
C LYS A 83 -28.44 -29.91 27.97
N LEU A 84 -27.87 -30.93 28.61
CA LEU A 84 -27.42 -30.90 29.98
C LEU A 84 -26.02 -31.49 30.06
N LYS A 85 -25.17 -30.86 30.87
CA LYS A 85 -23.84 -31.36 31.22
C LYS A 85 -23.73 -31.45 32.74
N GLY A 86 -23.23 -32.57 33.25
CA GLY A 86 -23.02 -32.75 34.69
C GLY A 86 -22.31 -34.05 35.00
N THR A 87 -22.21 -34.37 36.29
CA THR A 87 -21.58 -35.61 36.75
C THR A 87 -22.61 -36.64 37.22
N THR A 88 -22.49 -37.87 36.72
CA THR A 88 -23.32 -38.99 37.15
C THR A 88 -23.01 -39.39 38.59
N LEU A 89 -23.78 -40.34 39.13
CA LEU A 89 -23.50 -40.93 40.45
C LEU A 89 -22.19 -41.75 40.48
N SER A 90 -21.71 -42.24 39.32
CA SER A 90 -20.41 -42.91 39.18
C SER A 90 -19.24 -41.92 39.16
N GLY A 91 -19.50 -40.61 39.09
CA GLY A 91 -18.48 -39.56 38.96
C GLY A 91 -18.01 -39.32 37.53
N GLU A 92 -18.64 -39.96 36.54
CA GLU A 92 -18.35 -39.75 35.13
C GLU A 92 -19.05 -38.48 34.62
N VAL A 93 -18.41 -37.78 33.68
CA VAL A 93 -19.00 -36.60 33.04
C VAL A 93 -19.97 -37.07 31.97
N ALA A 94 -21.24 -36.71 32.12
CA ALA A 94 -22.30 -37.00 31.17
C ALA A 94 -22.76 -35.72 30.47
N GLU A 95 -22.96 -35.81 29.14
CA GLU A 95 -23.49 -34.73 28.32
C GLU A 95 -24.55 -35.29 27.36
N GLY A 96 -25.75 -34.73 27.38
CA GLY A 96 -26.85 -35.23 26.55
C GLY A 96 -28.12 -34.39 26.63
N VAL A 97 -29.12 -34.75 25.84
CA VAL A 97 -30.44 -34.10 25.87
C VAL A 97 -31.28 -34.75 26.98
N VAL A 98 -31.91 -33.94 27.83
CA VAL A 98 -32.78 -34.43 28.91
C VAL A 98 -34.07 -34.99 28.32
N GLN A 99 -34.33 -36.28 28.53
CA GLN A 99 -35.55 -36.96 28.08
C GLN A 99 -36.67 -36.87 29.11
N ALA A 100 -36.34 -37.05 30.39
CA ALA A 100 -37.31 -37.02 31.49
C ALA A 100 -36.64 -36.60 32.81
N VAL A 101 -37.48 -36.22 33.78
CA VAL A 101 -37.04 -35.92 35.15
C VAL A 101 -37.72 -36.90 36.08
N ALA A 102 -36.93 -37.75 36.74
CA ALA A 102 -37.39 -38.69 37.76
C ALA A 102 -37.07 -38.14 39.15
N THR A 103 -37.68 -38.72 40.17
CA THR A 103 -37.41 -38.41 41.57
C THR A 103 -36.80 -39.65 42.21
N LYS A 104 -35.60 -39.54 42.80
CA LYS A 104 -34.88 -40.68 43.39
C LYS A 104 -34.39 -40.30 44.78
N GLU A 105 -34.49 -41.25 45.70
CA GLU A 105 -33.93 -41.10 47.04
C GLU A 105 -32.44 -41.43 47.01
N ILE A 106 -31.61 -40.47 47.36
CA ILE A 106 -30.14 -40.59 47.37
C ILE A 106 -29.70 -40.16 48.77
N GLN A 107 -29.07 -41.09 49.51
CA GLN A 107 -28.56 -40.84 50.88
C GLN A 107 -29.65 -40.34 51.86
N GLY A 108 -30.89 -40.84 51.75
CA GLY A 108 -31.99 -40.47 52.65
C GLY A 108 -32.65 -39.12 52.34
N ALA A 109 -32.31 -38.49 51.22
CA ALA A 109 -32.96 -37.30 50.72
C ALA A 109 -33.43 -37.49 49.27
N THR A 110 -34.59 -36.93 48.97
CA THR A 110 -35.26 -37.09 47.68
C THR A 110 -34.84 -35.97 46.72
N TYR A 111 -34.12 -36.31 45.65
CA TYR A 111 -33.66 -35.35 44.64
C TYR A 111 -34.26 -35.63 43.27
N PRO A 112 -34.52 -34.60 42.45
CA PRO A 112 -34.79 -34.81 41.04
C PRO A 112 -33.50 -35.26 40.32
N VAL A 113 -33.65 -36.27 39.47
CA VAL A 113 -32.61 -36.86 38.64
C VAL A 113 -33.02 -36.68 37.18
N PHE A 114 -32.10 -36.15 36.38
CA PHE A 114 -32.28 -35.97 34.95
C PHE A 114 -31.89 -37.27 34.23
N LEU A 115 -32.81 -37.79 33.43
CA LEU A 115 -32.58 -38.93 32.54
C LEU A 115 -32.19 -38.38 31.17
N LEU A 116 -30.95 -38.60 30.77
CA LEU A 116 -30.46 -38.20 29.46
C LEU A 116 -30.90 -39.21 28.39
N ALA A 117 -31.00 -38.77 27.14
CA ALA A 117 -31.29 -39.65 26.01
C ALA A 117 -30.21 -40.73 25.80
N SER A 118 -28.99 -40.53 26.35
CA SER A 118 -27.92 -41.54 26.42
C SER A 118 -28.22 -42.68 27.39
N GLY A 119 -29.25 -42.54 28.25
CA GLY A 119 -29.57 -43.48 29.33
C GLY A 119 -28.87 -43.17 30.65
N GLU A 120 -28.02 -42.13 30.69
CA GLU A 120 -27.31 -41.72 31.89
C GLU A 120 -28.20 -40.92 32.86
N GLU A 121 -27.96 -41.10 34.15
CA GLU A 121 -28.67 -40.41 35.24
C GLU A 121 -27.78 -39.34 35.87
N VAL A 122 -28.23 -38.08 35.84
CA VAL A 122 -27.51 -36.95 36.46
C VAL A 122 -28.38 -36.33 37.56
N PRO A 123 -27.98 -36.41 38.84
CA PRO A 123 -28.73 -35.79 39.93
C PRO A 123 -28.60 -34.27 39.90
N LEU A 124 -29.66 -33.53 40.27
CA LEU A 124 -29.69 -32.06 40.21
C LEU A 124 -28.48 -31.33 40.84
N PRO A 125 -27.97 -31.72 42.02
CA PRO A 125 -26.79 -31.08 42.62
C PRO A 125 -25.50 -31.22 41.78
N ASN A 126 -25.46 -32.22 40.91
CA ASN A 126 -24.30 -32.51 40.06
C ASN A 126 -24.39 -31.89 38.66
N VAL A 127 -25.45 -31.14 38.38
CA VAL A 127 -25.61 -30.48 37.09
C VAL A 127 -24.71 -29.25 37.02
N ASP A 128 -23.89 -29.18 35.98
CA ASP A 128 -23.00 -28.06 35.69
C ASP A 128 -23.65 -27.03 34.77
N GLU A 129 -24.38 -27.50 33.75
CA GLU A 129 -24.95 -26.69 32.68
C GLU A 129 -26.31 -27.24 32.23
N VAL A 130 -27.26 -26.34 31.96
CA VAL A 130 -28.57 -26.67 31.37
C VAL A 130 -28.89 -25.67 30.26
N GLY A 131 -29.16 -26.19 29.06
CA GLY A 131 -29.52 -25.39 27.89
C GLY A 131 -28.46 -24.36 27.48
N GLY A 132 -27.18 -24.63 27.76
CA GLY A 132 -26.10 -23.65 27.55
C GLY A 132 -25.73 -22.83 28.79
N ALA A 133 -26.61 -22.78 29.80
CA ALA A 133 -26.46 -21.90 30.96
C ALA A 133 -25.77 -22.60 32.13
N TYR A 134 -24.78 -21.94 32.73
CA TYR A 134 -24.06 -22.44 33.90
C TYR A 134 -24.91 -22.36 35.17
N LEU A 135 -24.87 -23.43 35.97
CA LEU A 135 -25.48 -23.49 37.30
C LEU A 135 -24.45 -23.27 38.40
N ARG A 136 -23.21 -23.73 38.19
CA ARG A 136 -22.14 -23.60 39.18
C ARG A 136 -21.47 -22.23 39.10
N LEU A 137 -21.37 -21.57 40.25
CA LEU A 137 -20.72 -20.26 40.38
C LEU A 137 -19.23 -20.29 40.01
N GLY A 138 -18.55 -21.42 40.20
CA GLY A 138 -17.14 -21.57 39.84
C GLY A 138 -16.86 -21.39 38.35
N ASN A 139 -17.83 -21.69 37.49
CA ASN A 139 -17.72 -21.54 36.03
C ASN A 139 -18.00 -20.09 35.59
N ILE A 140 -18.42 -19.22 36.50
CA ILE A 140 -18.83 -17.83 36.22
C ILE A 140 -17.84 -16.86 36.88
N ILE A 141 -17.59 -17.03 38.18
CA ILE A 141 -16.78 -16.11 38.98
C ILE A 141 -15.32 -16.15 38.52
N GLY A 142 -14.76 -14.98 38.21
CA GLY A 142 -13.39 -14.82 37.74
C GLY A 142 -13.24 -14.84 36.22
N ARG A 143 -14.26 -15.28 35.48
CA ARG A 143 -14.30 -15.17 34.01
C ARG A 143 -14.54 -13.72 33.58
N VAL A 144 -14.09 -13.39 32.38
CA VAL A 144 -14.21 -12.05 31.79
C VAL A 144 -15.27 -12.07 30.70
N LEU A 145 -16.21 -11.14 30.73
CA LEU A 145 -17.27 -11.06 29.72
C LEU A 145 -16.73 -10.65 28.35
N ASP A 146 -17.18 -11.33 27.30
CA ASP A 146 -16.93 -10.97 25.90
C ASP A 146 -17.74 -9.73 25.49
N ARG A 147 -19.00 -9.64 25.94
CA ARG A 147 -19.94 -8.57 25.60
C ARG A 147 -20.74 -8.12 26.81
N GLU A 148 -21.39 -6.97 26.67
CA GLU A 148 -22.30 -6.47 27.69
C GLU A 148 -23.43 -7.48 27.95
N LYS A 149 -23.74 -7.70 29.22
CA LYS A 149 -24.79 -8.62 29.66
C LYS A 149 -25.93 -7.85 30.32
N SER A 150 -27.12 -7.96 29.73
CA SER A 150 -28.35 -7.40 30.29
C SER A 150 -28.67 -8.02 31.67
N PRO A 151 -29.36 -7.30 32.56
CA PRO A 151 -29.76 -7.82 33.86
C PRO A 151 -30.74 -9.00 33.72
N ASN A 152 -30.72 -9.90 34.70
CA ASN A 152 -31.59 -11.08 34.83
C ASN A 152 -31.40 -12.16 33.77
N PHE A 153 -30.21 -12.29 33.20
CA PHE A 153 -29.90 -13.38 32.27
C PHE A 153 -28.84 -14.34 32.85
N GLY A 154 -29.02 -15.64 32.61
CA GLY A 154 -28.04 -16.67 32.94
C GLY A 154 -26.79 -16.61 32.07
N PHE A 155 -25.66 -17.11 32.57
CA PHE A 155 -24.37 -17.07 31.87
C PHE A 155 -24.13 -18.34 31.06
N THR A 156 -23.61 -18.19 29.84
CA THR A 156 -23.23 -19.29 28.94
C THR A 156 -21.75 -19.18 28.56
N GLU A 157 -21.13 -20.23 28.03
CA GLU A 157 -19.71 -20.17 27.62
C GLU A 157 -19.43 -19.05 26.61
N GLY A 158 -20.32 -18.87 25.62
CA GLY A 158 -20.20 -17.80 24.62
C GLY A 158 -20.39 -16.38 25.17
N ASN A 159 -20.63 -16.20 26.47
CA ASN A 159 -20.61 -14.88 27.10
C ASN A 159 -19.23 -14.48 27.60
N PHE A 160 -18.28 -15.41 27.66
CA PHE A 160 -16.97 -15.19 28.25
C PHE A 160 -15.87 -15.24 27.21
N LEU A 161 -14.81 -14.48 27.48
CA LEU A 161 -13.51 -14.66 26.84
C LEU A 161 -12.83 -15.94 27.37
N PRO A 162 -11.79 -16.44 26.68
CA PRO A 162 -11.02 -17.59 27.12
C PRO A 162 -10.51 -17.45 28.56
N GLU A 163 -10.36 -18.57 29.25
CA GLU A 163 -9.86 -18.58 30.63
C GLU A 163 -8.47 -17.96 30.74
N GLY A 164 -8.21 -17.27 31.86
CA GLY A 164 -6.96 -16.53 32.06
C GLY A 164 -6.93 -15.13 31.45
N THR A 165 -7.95 -14.73 30.68
CA THR A 165 -8.05 -13.37 30.14
C THR A 165 -8.06 -12.31 31.25
N ARG A 166 -7.33 -11.22 31.03
CA ARG A 166 -7.28 -10.08 31.96
C ARG A 166 -8.54 -9.21 31.79
N SER A 167 -9.04 -8.64 32.88
CA SER A 167 -10.17 -7.70 32.82
C SER A 167 -9.80 -6.38 32.14
N GLY A 168 -10.79 -5.71 31.57
CA GLY A 168 -10.65 -4.41 30.93
C GLY A 168 -10.45 -4.49 29.42
N THR A 169 -10.30 -3.33 28.78
CA THR A 169 -10.23 -3.19 27.30
C THR A 169 -9.13 -4.05 26.67
N VAL A 170 -8.02 -4.26 27.36
CA VAL A 170 -6.91 -5.10 26.90
C VAL A 170 -7.33 -6.56 26.74
N GLY A 171 -8.24 -7.07 27.57
CA GLY A 171 -8.75 -8.42 27.47
C GLY A 171 -9.55 -8.67 26.18
N GLY A 172 -10.24 -7.63 25.70
CA GLY A 172 -11.02 -7.69 24.46
C GLY A 172 -10.19 -7.58 23.18
N VAL A 173 -8.89 -7.28 23.26
CA VAL A 173 -8.04 -7.13 22.07
C VAL A 173 -7.74 -8.51 21.48
N PRO A 174 -8.07 -8.77 20.20
CA PRO A 174 -7.73 -10.02 19.54
C PRO A 174 -6.22 -10.26 19.47
N THR A 175 -5.85 -11.54 19.34
CA THR A 175 -4.45 -11.91 19.10
C THR A 175 -3.92 -11.30 17.80
N GLY A 176 -2.69 -10.79 17.81
CA GLY A 176 -2.07 -10.10 16.66
C GLY A 176 -2.51 -8.64 16.44
N MET A 177 -3.42 -8.11 17.28
CA MET A 177 -3.86 -6.71 17.23
C MET A 177 -3.36 -5.91 18.43
N LYS A 178 -3.35 -4.58 18.29
CA LYS A 178 -3.06 -3.60 19.35
C LYS A 178 -4.24 -2.65 19.50
N ALA A 179 -4.57 -2.30 20.74
CA ALA A 179 -5.60 -1.31 21.03
C ALA A 179 -5.09 0.13 20.81
N TYR A 180 -5.91 0.95 20.17
CA TYR A 180 -5.73 2.39 19.98
C TYR A 180 -6.93 3.14 20.53
N THR A 181 -6.68 4.12 21.40
CA THR A 181 -7.69 5.07 21.86
C THR A 181 -7.65 6.31 20.97
N LEU A 182 -8.72 6.54 20.22
CA LEU A 182 -8.84 7.68 19.31
C LEU A 182 -9.99 8.60 19.72
N GLU A 183 -9.87 9.88 19.38
CA GLU A 183 -10.98 10.83 19.49
C GLU A 183 -12.03 10.50 18.43
N ALA A 184 -13.29 10.33 18.84
CA ALA A 184 -14.37 9.94 17.95
C ALA A 184 -14.62 10.98 16.83
N SER A 185 -14.31 12.25 17.10
CA SER A 185 -14.39 13.35 16.11
C SER A 185 -13.47 13.16 14.90
N LYS A 186 -12.41 12.35 15.02
CA LYS A 186 -11.50 12.04 13.92
C LYS A 186 -11.98 10.88 13.05
N LEU A 187 -13.03 10.17 13.47
CA LEU A 187 -13.53 8.96 12.83
C LEU A 187 -14.96 9.19 12.32
N VAL A 188 -15.09 9.37 11.01
CA VAL A 188 -16.38 9.55 10.35
C VAL A 188 -17.08 8.18 10.26
N GLY A 189 -18.29 8.08 10.83
CA GLY A 189 -19.12 6.86 10.78
C GLY A 189 -19.02 5.93 11.99
N ILE A 190 -18.18 6.24 12.99
CA ILE A 190 -17.91 5.34 14.13
C ILE A 190 -19.11 5.13 15.07
N HIS A 191 -20.04 6.09 15.17
CA HIS A 191 -21.16 6.04 16.10
C HIS A 191 -22.21 4.96 15.79
N GLY A 192 -22.19 4.39 14.57
CA GLY A 192 -23.12 3.33 14.17
C GLY A 192 -22.65 1.92 14.50
N LEU A 193 -21.45 1.76 15.07
CA LEU A 193 -20.82 0.46 15.29
C LEU A 193 -21.00 -0.02 16.73
N ASN A 194 -21.16 -1.33 16.88
CA ASN A 194 -21.24 -2.04 18.16
C ASN A 194 -19.91 -2.72 18.51
N ILE A 195 -19.76 -3.05 19.79
CA ILE A 195 -18.61 -3.83 20.27
C ILE A 195 -18.50 -5.13 19.47
N GLY A 196 -17.30 -5.39 18.96
CA GLY A 196 -17.00 -6.56 18.16
C GLY A 196 -17.17 -6.37 16.65
N ASP A 197 -17.78 -5.26 16.19
CA ASP A 197 -17.93 -4.98 14.76
C ASP A 197 -16.56 -4.78 14.10
N LYS A 198 -16.40 -5.36 12.91
CA LYS A 198 -15.21 -5.24 12.06
C LYS A 198 -15.40 -4.13 11.02
N PHE A 199 -14.33 -3.40 10.71
CA PHE A 199 -14.35 -2.29 9.78
C PHE A 199 -12.97 -1.98 9.21
N ASP A 200 -12.94 -1.26 8.10
CA ASP A 200 -11.72 -0.71 7.51
C ASP A 200 -11.60 0.79 7.80
N LEU A 201 -10.35 1.27 7.86
CA LEU A 201 -10.04 2.69 8.02
C LEU A 201 -9.49 3.26 6.72
N LEU A 202 -10.17 4.26 6.17
CA LEU A 202 -9.74 5.02 5.01
C LEU A 202 -9.33 6.44 5.41
N ALA A 203 -8.31 7.01 4.78
CA ALA A 203 -7.92 8.41 4.95
C ALA A 203 -7.91 9.15 3.63
N SER A 204 -8.43 10.37 3.60
CA SER A 204 -8.32 11.27 2.44
C SER A 204 -7.11 12.19 2.62
N VAL A 205 -5.95 11.79 2.10
CA VAL A 205 -4.70 12.52 2.27
C VAL A 205 -4.54 13.55 1.14
N PRO A 206 -4.28 14.84 1.44
CA PRO A 206 -4.04 15.85 0.41
C PRO A 206 -2.68 15.60 -0.30
N VAL A 207 -2.69 15.64 -1.63
CA VAL A 207 -1.54 15.25 -2.50
C VAL A 207 -0.27 16.07 -2.23
N GLU A 208 -0.40 17.31 -1.74
CA GLU A 208 0.73 18.17 -1.39
C GLU A 208 1.55 17.64 -0.21
N LYS A 209 0.89 17.00 0.79
CA LYS A 209 1.55 16.41 1.96
C LYS A 209 2.17 15.03 1.67
N VAL A 210 1.83 14.43 0.53
CA VAL A 210 2.41 13.16 0.06
C VAL A 210 3.76 13.38 -0.63
N SER A 211 3.95 14.55 -1.24
CA SER A 211 5.13 14.90 -2.04
C SER A 211 6.39 15.22 -1.22
N SER A 212 6.26 15.44 0.10
CA SER A 212 7.34 15.94 0.97
C SER A 212 8.19 14.85 1.65
N GLY A 213 8.15 13.61 1.15
CA GLY A 213 9.13 12.56 1.54
C GLY A 213 8.89 11.93 2.92
N GLY A 214 7.63 11.84 3.37
CA GLY A 214 7.24 11.09 4.56
C GLY A 214 7.40 9.57 4.41
N ALA A 215 7.52 8.85 5.53
CA ALA A 215 7.79 7.40 5.58
C ALA A 215 6.70 6.54 4.89
N LEU A 216 5.47 7.04 4.76
CA LEU A 216 4.41 6.42 3.94
C LEU A 216 4.78 6.27 2.44
N SER A 217 5.65 7.16 1.92
CA SER A 217 6.17 7.07 0.55
C SER A 217 7.30 6.03 0.43
N ALA A 218 8.12 5.88 1.48
CA ALA A 218 9.22 4.92 1.54
C ALA A 218 8.77 3.45 1.70
N ASN A 219 7.64 3.21 2.39
CA ASN A 219 7.07 1.88 2.59
C ASN A 219 6.06 1.46 1.50
N GLY A 220 5.86 2.27 0.45
CA GLY A 220 4.91 1.96 -0.61
C GLY A 220 3.45 1.95 -0.15
N LEU A 221 3.09 2.67 0.92
CA LEU A 221 1.69 2.81 1.33
C LEU A 221 0.99 3.94 0.57
N LEU A 222 1.73 4.95 0.13
CA LEU A 222 1.21 6.02 -0.72
C LEU A 222 1.90 5.99 -2.08
N SER A 223 1.10 5.76 -3.12
CA SER A 223 1.49 6.14 -4.47
C SER A 223 1.76 7.65 -4.46
N ALA A 224 2.99 8.06 -4.75
CA ALA A 224 3.16 9.30 -5.49
C ALA A 224 2.46 9.05 -6.82
N SER A 225 1.16 9.36 -6.86
CA SER A 225 0.36 9.42 -8.07
C SER A 225 1.19 10.13 -9.12
N LEU A 226 1.65 9.32 -10.07
CA LEU A 226 2.38 9.74 -11.23
C LEU A 226 1.46 10.69 -11.97
N ILE A 227 1.81 11.98 -11.91
CA ILE A 227 1.23 13.02 -12.75
C ILE A 227 1.46 12.58 -14.20
N VAL A 228 0.45 11.95 -14.79
CA VAL A 228 0.28 11.88 -16.24
C VAL A 228 -0.09 13.30 -16.69
N ASP A 229 0.72 13.83 -17.60
CA ASP A 229 0.72 15.23 -18.03
C ASP A 229 -0.50 15.67 -18.85
N ALA A 230 -0.66 17.01 -18.90
CA ALA A 230 -1.24 17.85 -19.97
C ALA A 230 -2.71 18.32 -19.89
N GLN A 231 -2.95 19.45 -19.20
CA GLN A 231 -3.56 20.70 -19.75
C GLN A 231 -3.78 21.72 -18.60
N PRO A 232 -3.44 23.01 -18.76
CA PRO A 232 -3.75 24.04 -17.77
C PRO A 232 -5.24 24.42 -17.89
N ALA A 233 -6.12 23.52 -17.45
CA ALA A 233 -7.52 23.84 -17.27
C ALA A 233 -7.67 24.71 -16.02
N ARG A 234 -7.85 26.01 -16.26
CA ARG A 234 -8.26 27.00 -15.26
C ARG A 234 -9.60 26.59 -14.65
N SER A 235 -9.59 25.92 -13.50
CA SER A 235 -10.78 25.80 -12.64
C SER A 235 -10.37 25.49 -11.21
N ARG A 236 -10.53 26.52 -10.35
CA ARG A 236 -10.62 26.54 -8.87
C ARG A 236 -9.85 25.48 -8.07
N ASP A 237 -8.96 25.97 -7.21
CA ASP A 237 -8.36 25.34 -6.03
C ASP A 237 -9.24 24.27 -5.35
N GLN A 238 -9.29 23.07 -5.91
CA GLN A 238 -9.66 21.86 -5.20
C GLN A 238 -8.35 21.15 -4.93
N GLU A 239 -7.87 21.28 -3.69
CA GLU A 239 -6.84 20.40 -3.14
C GLU A 239 -7.23 18.96 -3.48
N ARG A 240 -6.51 18.36 -4.42
CA ARG A 240 -6.74 16.97 -4.79
C ARG A 240 -6.39 16.13 -3.56
N SER A 241 -7.38 15.39 -3.05
CA SER A 241 -7.18 14.42 -1.97
C SER A 241 -7.35 13.02 -2.53
N GLU A 242 -6.47 12.12 -2.14
CA GLU A 242 -6.54 10.71 -2.51
C GLU A 242 -6.98 9.88 -1.32
N THR A 243 -7.91 8.96 -1.54
CA THR A 243 -8.39 8.05 -0.51
C THR A 243 -7.48 6.83 -0.44
N HIS A 244 -6.91 6.57 0.74
CA HIS A 244 -5.99 5.47 0.99
C HIS A 244 -6.53 4.57 2.10
N LEU A 245 -6.37 3.25 1.94
CA LEU A 245 -6.65 2.28 2.98
C LEU A 245 -5.50 2.26 3.98
N ILE A 246 -5.81 2.55 5.24
CA ILE A 246 -4.83 2.74 6.32
C ILE A 246 -4.72 1.50 7.20
N ALA A 247 -5.86 0.90 7.52
CA ALA A 247 -5.93 -0.35 8.25
C ALA A 247 -7.11 -1.18 7.74
N SER A 248 -6.89 -2.49 7.64
CA SER A 248 -7.92 -3.45 7.24
C SER A 248 -8.30 -4.36 8.41
N ASP A 249 -9.58 -4.74 8.47
CA ASP A 249 -10.13 -5.64 9.49
C ASP A 249 -9.84 -5.16 10.93
N ALA A 250 -10.00 -3.86 11.17
CA ALA A 250 -9.97 -3.30 12.51
C ALA A 250 -11.25 -3.68 13.27
N GLN A 251 -11.18 -3.83 14.59
CA GLN A 251 -12.32 -4.24 15.40
C GLN A 251 -12.64 -3.20 16.48
N LEU A 252 -13.94 -2.93 16.69
CA LEU A 252 -14.37 -2.03 17.76
C LEU A 252 -14.30 -2.75 19.11
N ILE A 253 -13.46 -2.25 20.02
CA ILE A 253 -13.32 -2.81 21.36
C ILE A 253 -14.28 -2.11 22.32
N THR A 254 -14.25 -0.78 22.36
CA THR A 254 -15.11 0.03 23.24
C THR A 254 -15.86 1.03 22.38
N PRO A 255 -17.20 1.16 22.53
CA PRO A 255 -17.97 2.12 21.77
C PRO A 255 -17.63 3.54 22.20
N VAL A 256 -18.14 4.53 21.47
CA VAL A 256 -17.88 5.94 21.78
C VAL A 256 -18.39 6.28 23.18
N TYR A 257 -17.48 6.72 24.05
CA TYR A 257 -17.80 7.17 25.41
C TYR A 257 -17.25 8.57 25.66
N ARG A 258 -17.88 9.30 26.59
CA ARG A 258 -17.46 10.66 26.95
C ARG A 258 -16.56 10.63 28.17
N ARG A 259 -15.41 11.31 28.10
CA ARG A 259 -14.64 11.68 29.29
C ARG A 259 -14.50 13.18 29.41
N ALA A 260 -14.41 13.67 30.64
CA ALA A 260 -14.06 15.04 30.91
C ALA A 260 -12.53 15.21 30.78
N LYS A 261 -12.07 16.04 29.84
CA LYS A 261 -10.65 16.44 29.73
C LYS A 261 -10.52 17.86 30.24
N THR A 262 -9.74 18.03 31.31
CA THR A 262 -9.46 19.36 31.88
C THR A 262 -8.21 19.92 31.22
N THR A 263 -8.35 21.04 30.51
CA THR A 263 -7.22 21.76 29.92
C THR A 263 -6.96 22.99 30.78
N SER A 264 -5.79 23.05 31.42
CA SER A 264 -5.33 24.22 32.15
C SER A 264 -4.52 25.12 31.23
N SER A 265 -4.98 26.35 31.00
CA SER A 265 -4.19 27.39 30.33
C SER A 265 -3.71 28.39 31.38
N SER A 266 -2.40 28.57 31.49
CA SER A 266 -1.78 29.62 32.31
C SER A 266 -1.56 30.86 31.45
N SER A 267 -2.20 31.97 31.80
CA SER A 267 -1.91 33.29 31.22
C SER A 267 -1.29 34.20 32.28
N LEU A 268 -0.23 34.93 31.91
CA LEU A 268 0.48 35.86 32.80
C LEU A 268 -0.41 36.99 33.36
N LEU A 269 -1.51 37.32 32.66
CA LEU A 269 -2.43 38.39 33.05
C LEU A 269 -3.69 37.89 33.79
N ASN A 270 -4.11 36.65 33.54
CA ASN A 270 -5.42 36.12 34.01
C ASN A 270 -5.30 34.90 34.95
N GLY A 271 -4.09 34.51 35.35
CA GLY A 271 -3.86 33.33 36.18
C GLY A 271 -4.11 32.00 35.44
N THR A 272 -4.09 30.89 36.18
CA THR A 272 -4.36 29.55 35.66
C THR A 272 -5.86 29.34 35.55
N SER A 273 -6.39 29.35 34.33
CA SER A 273 -7.80 28.99 34.07
C SER A 273 -7.88 27.53 33.64
N SER A 274 -8.76 26.77 34.30
CA SER A 274 -9.04 25.38 34.00
C SER A 274 -10.39 25.28 33.31
N ARG A 275 -10.42 24.82 32.05
CA ARG A 275 -11.67 24.56 31.32
C ARG A 275 -11.80 23.06 31.09
N THR A 276 -12.91 22.51 31.57
CA THR A 276 -13.27 21.10 31.34
C THR A 276 -14.09 21.01 30.07
N ALA A 277 -13.56 20.31 29.06
CA ALA A 277 -14.26 20.01 27.82
C ALA A 277 -14.59 18.51 27.77
N PRO A 278 -15.83 18.12 27.40
CA PRO A 278 -16.12 16.73 27.12
C PRO A 278 -15.41 16.30 25.83
N VAL A 279 -14.65 15.21 25.89
CA VAL A 279 -14.00 14.59 24.73
C VAL A 279 -14.61 13.21 24.55
N GLU A 280 -15.07 12.93 23.34
CA GLU A 280 -15.59 11.62 22.96
C GLU A 280 -14.43 10.75 22.47
N GLU A 281 -14.25 9.58 23.08
CA GLU A 281 -13.17 8.64 22.77
C GLU A 281 -13.76 7.29 22.40
N VAL A 282 -12.99 6.55 21.60
CA VAL A 282 -13.31 5.20 21.17
C VAL A 282 -12.04 4.35 21.22
N VAL A 283 -12.18 3.05 21.53
CA VAL A 283 -11.05 2.11 21.53
C VAL A 283 -11.27 1.09 20.44
N LEU A 284 -10.30 1.01 19.53
CA LEU A 284 -10.29 0.09 18.40
C LEU A 284 -9.05 -0.79 18.45
N ALA A 285 -9.19 -2.05 18.05
CA ALA A 285 -8.09 -2.96 17.82
C ALA A 285 -7.68 -2.89 16.36
N VAL A 286 -6.40 -2.61 16.13
CA VAL A 286 -5.77 -2.52 14.81
C VAL A 286 -4.67 -3.56 14.73
N HIS A 287 -4.48 -4.19 13.59
CA HIS A 287 -3.42 -5.16 13.40
C HIS A 287 -2.03 -4.55 13.55
N GLU A 288 -1.08 -5.28 14.13
CA GLU A 288 0.26 -4.77 14.45
C GLU A 288 1.00 -4.17 13.24
N LEU A 289 0.78 -4.72 12.04
CA LEU A 289 1.38 -4.22 10.79
C LEU A 289 0.83 -2.85 10.34
N ASP A 290 -0.42 -2.54 10.68
CA ASP A 290 -1.09 -1.30 10.23
C ASP A 290 -0.90 -0.14 11.22
N VAL A 291 -0.33 -0.44 12.40
CA VAL A 291 -0.08 0.52 13.47
C VAL A 291 0.74 1.74 13.05
N PRO A 292 1.86 1.61 12.30
CA PRO A 292 2.62 2.77 11.82
C PRO A 292 1.77 3.67 10.92
N SER A 293 1.00 3.09 9.99
CA SER A 293 0.14 3.82 9.05
C SER A 293 -0.91 4.65 9.77
N VAL A 294 -1.59 4.05 10.75
CA VAL A 294 -2.59 4.74 11.58
C VAL A 294 -1.94 5.89 12.35
N THR A 295 -0.77 5.66 12.96
CA THR A 295 -0.07 6.68 13.75
C THR A 295 0.36 7.86 12.88
N GLU A 296 0.85 7.62 11.67
CA GLU A 296 1.27 8.68 10.75
C GLU A 296 0.09 9.53 10.27
N VAL A 297 -1.03 8.89 9.90
CA VAL A 297 -2.23 9.62 9.47
C VAL A 297 -2.83 10.46 10.59
N LEU A 298 -2.83 9.94 11.82
CA LEU A 298 -3.24 10.71 12.99
C LEU A 298 -2.34 11.93 13.22
N GLY A 299 -1.03 11.79 12.96
CA GLY A 299 -0.06 12.89 13.00
C GLY A 299 -0.31 13.96 11.93
N MET A 300 -0.84 13.57 10.77
CA MET A 300 -1.25 14.51 9.70
C MET A 300 -2.54 15.27 10.02
N ASN A 301 -3.25 14.88 11.09
CA ASN A 301 -4.53 15.43 11.52
C ASN A 301 -5.61 15.41 10.42
N VAL A 302 -5.63 14.33 9.65
CA VAL A 302 -6.60 14.08 8.57
C VAL A 302 -7.76 13.24 9.14
N PRO A 303 -9.03 13.52 8.76
CA PRO A 303 -10.16 12.68 9.17
C PRO A 303 -10.07 11.28 8.56
N LEU A 304 -10.37 10.26 9.37
CA LEU A 304 -10.46 8.86 8.98
C LEU A 304 -11.93 8.51 8.73
N THR A 305 -12.23 7.87 7.60
CA THR A 305 -13.55 7.33 7.29
C THR A 305 -13.59 5.85 7.64
N VAL A 306 -14.61 5.46 8.40
CA VAL A 306 -14.84 4.08 8.85
C VAL A 306 -15.78 3.38 7.88
N VAL A 307 -15.37 2.22 7.36
CA VAL A 307 -16.18 1.40 6.45
C VAL A 307 -16.49 0.06 7.12
N ALA A 308 -17.73 -0.10 7.56
CA ALA A 308 -18.18 -1.30 8.29
C ALA A 308 -18.20 -2.55 7.39
N HIS A 309 -17.77 -3.69 7.92
CA HIS A 309 -17.92 -4.99 7.27
C HIS A 309 -19.32 -5.55 7.47
N SER A 310 -19.72 -6.51 6.63
CA SER A 310 -21.00 -7.20 6.80
C SER A 310 -20.95 -8.08 8.05
N GLY A 311 -21.92 -7.93 8.95
CA GLY A 311 -22.11 -8.81 10.12
C GLY A 311 -22.80 -10.14 9.79
N ARG A 312 -23.02 -10.46 8.51
CA ARG A 312 -23.53 -11.79 8.12
C ARG A 312 -22.41 -12.80 8.37
N PRO A 313 -22.74 -14.04 8.82
CA PRO A 313 -21.75 -15.09 8.84
C PRO A 313 -21.16 -15.15 7.43
N VAL A 314 -19.84 -15.01 7.37
CA VAL A 314 -19.11 -15.26 6.13
C VAL A 314 -19.51 -16.68 5.78
N ALA A 315 -20.38 -16.85 4.77
CA ALA A 315 -20.48 -18.15 4.13
C ALA A 315 -19.04 -18.54 3.87
N GLU A 316 -18.64 -19.77 4.17
CA GLU A 316 -17.34 -20.30 3.78
C GLU A 316 -17.24 -20.21 2.25
N GLN A 317 -17.03 -19.00 1.73
CA GLN A 317 -16.36 -18.72 0.49
C GLN A 317 -14.91 -19.01 0.84
N ASP A 318 -14.64 -20.30 1.01
CA ASP A 318 -13.67 -20.99 0.19
C ASP A 318 -12.83 -19.97 -0.58
N ASN A 319 -11.75 -19.53 0.07
CA ASN A 319 -10.69 -18.78 -0.58
C ASN A 319 -10.09 -19.58 -1.75
N THR A 320 -10.45 -20.86 -1.88
CA THR A 320 -10.33 -21.70 -3.06
C THR A 320 -11.03 -21.02 -4.26
N ALA A 321 -10.22 -20.73 -5.27
CA ALA A 321 -10.75 -20.28 -6.55
C ALA A 321 -11.76 -21.32 -7.08
N PRO A 322 -12.87 -20.88 -7.71
CA PRO A 322 -13.79 -21.80 -8.38
C PRO A 322 -13.04 -22.78 -9.29
N GLU A 323 -13.55 -24.01 -9.44
CA GLU A 323 -12.92 -25.03 -10.28
C GLU A 323 -12.65 -24.48 -11.70
N GLY A 324 -11.41 -24.58 -12.17
CA GLY A 324 -10.96 -24.03 -13.46
C GLY A 324 -10.52 -22.55 -13.45
N MET A 325 -10.61 -21.85 -12.31
CA MET A 325 -10.07 -20.49 -12.14
C MET A 325 -8.82 -20.48 -11.27
N VAL A 326 -7.91 -19.55 -11.58
CA VAL A 326 -6.65 -19.34 -10.85
C VAL A 326 -6.60 -17.89 -10.38
N ARG A 327 -6.20 -17.68 -9.12
CA ARG A 327 -5.90 -16.34 -8.59
C ARG A 327 -4.56 -15.88 -9.13
N VAL A 328 -4.57 -14.79 -9.88
CA VAL A 328 -3.39 -14.19 -10.49
C VAL A 328 -3.08 -12.87 -9.82
N VAL A 329 -1.82 -12.70 -9.40
CA VAL A 329 -1.33 -11.43 -8.85
C VAL A 329 -1.32 -10.34 -9.93
N VAL A 330 -1.88 -9.18 -9.60
CA VAL A 330 -1.88 -7.99 -10.45
C VAL A 330 -1.18 -6.84 -9.75
N THR A 331 -0.65 -5.91 -10.54
CA THR A 331 -0.03 -4.71 -10.00
C THR A 331 -1.06 -3.80 -9.34
N PRO A 332 -0.90 -3.45 -8.06
CA PRO A 332 -1.80 -2.48 -7.43
C PRO A 332 -1.52 -1.04 -7.88
N ARG A 333 -0.32 -0.80 -8.43
CA ARG A 333 0.25 0.52 -8.77
C ARG A 333 1.09 0.43 -10.04
N ASP A 334 1.45 1.59 -10.61
CA ASP A 334 2.43 1.65 -11.72
C ASP A 334 3.79 1.12 -11.29
N THR A 335 4.40 0.25 -12.10
CA THR A 335 5.79 -0.18 -11.86
C THR A 335 6.79 0.76 -12.49
N ILE A 336 7.94 0.87 -11.84
CA ILE A 336 9.07 1.66 -12.32
C ILE A 336 10.01 0.70 -13.05
N PRO A 337 10.39 0.99 -14.32
CA PRO A 337 11.37 0.17 -15.02
C PRO A 337 12.69 0.09 -14.25
N TYR A 338 13.38 -1.04 -14.39
CA TYR A 338 14.69 -1.34 -13.79
C TYR A 338 14.69 -1.45 -12.26
N THR A 339 13.51 -1.45 -11.63
CA THR A 339 13.37 -1.66 -10.19
C THR A 339 13.10 -3.12 -9.90
N GLU A 340 13.72 -3.65 -8.85
CA GLU A 340 13.41 -4.97 -8.29
C GLU A 340 12.06 -4.92 -7.57
N LEU A 341 11.17 -5.86 -7.89
CA LEU A 341 9.87 -5.95 -7.23
C LEU A 341 9.98 -6.61 -5.86
N ASN A 342 9.50 -5.89 -4.86
CA ASN A 342 9.36 -6.41 -3.50
C ASN A 342 7.90 -6.79 -3.21
N LEU A 343 7.69 -7.67 -2.24
CA LEU A 343 6.34 -8.08 -1.83
C LEU A 343 5.45 -6.88 -1.43
N SER A 344 6.02 -5.89 -0.75
CA SER A 344 5.33 -4.65 -0.36
C SER A 344 4.79 -3.84 -1.55
N GLN A 345 5.38 -3.99 -2.74
CA GLN A 345 4.93 -3.28 -3.94
C GLN A 345 3.73 -3.97 -4.61
N LEU A 346 3.56 -5.28 -4.40
CA LEU A 346 2.43 -6.09 -4.91
C LEU A 346 1.20 -6.02 -4.01
N VAL A 347 1.40 -5.65 -2.75
CA VAL A 347 0.34 -5.45 -1.76
C VAL A 347 -0.17 -4.00 -1.85
N PRO A 348 -1.48 -3.78 -2.07
CA PRO A 348 -2.08 -2.45 -1.95
C PRO A 348 -1.82 -1.85 -0.57
N GLY A 349 -1.73 -0.52 -0.46
CA GLY A 349 -1.60 0.12 0.85
C GLY A 349 -2.71 -0.31 1.81
N GLY A 350 -2.35 -0.77 3.01
CA GLY A 350 -3.28 -1.23 4.05
C GLY A 350 -3.90 -2.62 3.84
N ALA A 351 -3.65 -3.28 2.70
CA ALA A 351 -4.00 -4.68 2.49
C ALA A 351 -2.90 -5.59 3.05
N ARG A 352 -3.22 -6.85 3.35
CA ARG A 352 -2.25 -7.85 3.82
C ARG A 352 -1.82 -8.84 2.75
N GLU A 353 -2.61 -8.96 1.70
CA GLU A 353 -2.37 -9.89 0.60
C GLU A 353 -2.14 -9.14 -0.71
N PRO A 354 -1.33 -9.70 -1.63
CA PRO A 354 -1.19 -9.16 -2.96
C PRO A 354 -2.56 -9.04 -3.63
N ARG A 355 -2.74 -7.98 -4.42
CA ARG A 355 -3.97 -7.83 -5.20
C ARG A 355 -4.06 -8.99 -6.19
N THR A 356 -5.14 -9.75 -6.15
CA THR A 356 -5.39 -10.85 -7.09
C THR A 356 -6.66 -10.63 -7.88
N ILE A 357 -6.70 -11.18 -9.09
CA ILE A 357 -7.91 -11.34 -9.90
C ILE A 357 -8.08 -12.81 -10.25
N LEU A 358 -9.32 -13.25 -10.48
CA LEU A 358 -9.60 -14.59 -10.97
C LEU A 358 -9.51 -14.61 -12.50
N LEU A 359 -8.70 -15.52 -13.04
CA LEU A 359 -8.55 -15.78 -14.47
C LEU A 359 -8.72 -17.27 -14.74
N ALA A 360 -9.18 -17.63 -15.95
CA ALA A 360 -9.27 -19.04 -16.34
C ALA A 360 -7.87 -19.67 -16.46
N GLU A 361 -7.71 -20.91 -16.02
CA GLU A 361 -6.41 -21.59 -16.03
C GLU A 361 -5.80 -21.67 -17.45
N GLU A 362 -6.64 -21.87 -18.47
CA GLU A 362 -6.23 -21.87 -19.88
C GLU A 362 -5.61 -20.52 -20.30
N GLN A 363 -6.26 -19.40 -19.94
CA GLN A 363 -5.75 -18.06 -20.24
C GLN A 363 -4.41 -17.78 -19.56
N VAL A 364 -4.23 -18.26 -18.33
CA VAL A 364 -2.97 -18.13 -17.59
C VAL A 364 -1.84 -18.88 -18.30
N LYS A 365 -2.12 -20.08 -18.82
CA LYS A 365 -1.13 -20.88 -19.58
C LYS A 365 -0.81 -20.26 -20.94
N ASP A 366 -1.83 -19.86 -21.69
CA ASP A 366 -1.67 -19.31 -23.04
C ASP A 366 -0.85 -18.01 -23.04
N LEU A 367 -1.15 -17.12 -22.09
CA LEU A 367 -0.47 -15.83 -21.95
C LEU A 367 0.81 -15.91 -21.11
N LYS A 368 1.18 -17.10 -20.62
CA LYS A 368 2.35 -17.35 -19.75
C LYS A 368 2.40 -16.38 -18.55
N ILE A 369 1.26 -16.25 -17.87
CA ILE A 369 1.10 -15.34 -16.76
C ILE A 369 1.74 -15.91 -15.50
N LEU A 370 2.50 -15.08 -14.79
CA LEU A 370 3.07 -15.41 -13.49
C LEU A 370 1.98 -15.23 -12.42
N ALA A 371 1.34 -16.32 -12.03
CA ALA A 371 0.18 -16.28 -11.14
C ALA A 371 0.54 -16.00 -9.67
N ARG A 372 1.71 -16.44 -9.21
CA ARG A 372 2.09 -16.42 -7.79
C ARG A 372 3.11 -15.32 -7.49
N ALA A 373 3.01 -14.73 -6.29
CA ALA A 373 3.90 -13.64 -5.87
C ALA A 373 5.38 -14.06 -5.78
N ASP A 374 5.67 -15.32 -5.42
CA ASP A 374 7.04 -15.86 -5.33
C ASP A 374 7.75 -15.91 -6.70
N GLN A 375 7.00 -15.97 -7.79
CA GLN A 375 7.55 -15.91 -9.15
C GLN A 375 7.91 -14.48 -9.58
N ILE A 376 7.39 -13.48 -8.88
CA ILE A 376 7.49 -12.05 -9.25
C ILE A 376 8.49 -11.33 -8.33
N VAL A 377 8.46 -11.62 -7.03
CA VAL A 377 9.31 -10.97 -6.03
C VAL A 377 10.79 -11.27 -6.30
N GLY A 378 11.63 -10.24 -6.20
CA GLY A 378 13.08 -10.31 -6.47
C GLY A 378 13.46 -10.18 -7.94
N ARG A 379 12.49 -10.00 -8.85
CA ARG A 379 12.75 -9.78 -10.28
C ARG A 379 12.77 -8.30 -10.64
N VAL A 380 13.61 -7.94 -11.60
CA VAL A 380 13.76 -6.58 -12.10
C VAL A 380 12.83 -6.34 -13.29
N VAL A 381 11.97 -5.34 -13.18
CA VAL A 381 10.98 -4.99 -14.20
C VAL A 381 11.66 -4.40 -15.44
N ARG A 382 11.33 -4.92 -16.63
CA ARG A 382 11.85 -4.41 -17.91
C ARG A 382 11.12 -3.16 -18.40
N ARG A 383 9.80 -3.10 -18.21
CA ARG A 383 8.93 -2.02 -18.68
C ARG A 383 7.89 -1.63 -17.63
N ALA A 384 7.49 -0.37 -17.62
CA ALA A 384 6.42 0.09 -16.73
C ALA A 384 5.13 -0.68 -17.02
N LYS A 385 4.43 -1.07 -15.95
CA LYS A 385 3.16 -1.81 -15.98
C LYS A 385 2.13 -0.99 -15.23
N SER A 386 0.98 -0.79 -15.85
CA SER A 386 -0.14 -0.06 -15.25
C SER A 386 -0.84 -0.86 -14.15
N PRO A 387 -1.57 -0.21 -13.23
CA PRO A 387 -2.35 -0.89 -12.20
C PRO A 387 -3.40 -1.82 -12.82
N GLY A 388 -3.62 -2.97 -12.18
CA GLY A 388 -4.57 -3.99 -12.62
C GLY A 388 -4.05 -4.91 -13.74
N THR A 389 -2.82 -4.70 -14.22
CA THR A 389 -2.21 -5.60 -15.21
C THR A 389 -1.49 -6.77 -14.52
N PHE A 390 -1.39 -7.89 -15.23
CA PHE A 390 -0.67 -9.09 -14.78
C PHE A 390 0.76 -9.12 -15.31
N PHE A 391 1.61 -9.94 -14.69
CA PHE A 391 3.00 -10.09 -15.09
C PHE A 391 3.24 -11.32 -15.95
N THR A 392 4.18 -11.21 -16.88
CA THR A 392 4.65 -12.30 -17.75
C THR A 392 6.19 -12.40 -17.68
N GLU A 393 6.76 -13.50 -18.17
CA GLU A 393 8.22 -13.67 -18.20
C GLU A 393 8.93 -12.55 -18.99
N ASN A 394 8.30 -12.05 -20.05
CA ASN A 394 8.83 -10.97 -20.90
C ASN A 394 8.82 -9.59 -20.23
N ASP A 395 8.08 -9.45 -19.12
CA ASP A 395 8.04 -8.20 -18.35
C ASP A 395 9.26 -8.03 -17.43
N PHE A 396 10.10 -9.07 -17.29
CA PHE A 396 11.26 -9.07 -16.40
C PHE A 396 12.58 -9.26 -17.15
N PHE A 397 13.66 -8.80 -16.52
CA PHE A 397 15.00 -9.25 -16.86
C PHE A 397 15.26 -10.65 -16.29
N PRO A 398 16.28 -11.38 -16.79
CA PRO A 398 16.69 -12.67 -16.24
C PRO A 398 16.90 -12.62 -14.72
N MET A 399 16.63 -13.73 -14.03
CA MET A 399 16.83 -13.80 -12.59
C MET A 399 18.29 -13.56 -12.22
N GLY A 400 18.54 -12.73 -11.20
CA GLY A 400 19.87 -12.33 -10.77
C GLY A 400 20.42 -11.05 -11.43
N THR A 401 19.69 -10.44 -12.37
CA THR A 401 20.03 -9.10 -12.86
C THR A 401 19.93 -8.08 -11.72
N PRO A 402 20.98 -7.27 -11.45
CA PRO A 402 20.93 -6.24 -10.42
C PRO A 402 19.96 -5.12 -10.81
N ALA A 403 19.27 -4.52 -9.83
CA ALA A 403 18.39 -3.38 -10.05
C ALA A 403 19.18 -2.12 -10.51
N GLY A 404 18.50 -1.23 -11.23
CA GLY A 404 19.01 0.06 -11.71
C GLY A 404 19.28 0.10 -13.21
N LEU A 405 19.70 1.28 -13.72
CA LEU A 405 19.88 1.53 -15.17
C LEU A 405 20.85 0.55 -15.85
N ALA A 406 21.80 -0.01 -15.09
CA ALA A 406 22.74 -1.02 -15.57
C ALA A 406 22.03 -2.31 -16.06
N ALA A 407 20.86 -2.64 -15.51
CA ALA A 407 20.06 -3.79 -15.93
C ALA A 407 19.66 -3.73 -17.40
N ALA A 408 19.47 -2.52 -17.93
CA ALA A 408 19.01 -2.27 -19.28
C ALA A 408 20.14 -2.24 -20.31
N VAL A 409 21.40 -2.27 -19.89
CA VAL A 409 22.55 -2.19 -20.78
C VAL A 409 22.72 -3.54 -21.47
N PRO A 410 22.57 -3.63 -22.81
CA PRO A 410 22.78 -4.88 -23.52
C PRO A 410 24.22 -5.38 -23.37
N ALA A 411 24.41 -6.70 -23.44
CA ALA A 411 25.74 -7.29 -23.36
C ALA A 411 26.67 -6.73 -24.45
N GLY A 412 27.88 -6.31 -24.06
CA GLY A 412 28.85 -5.72 -24.97
C GLY A 412 28.67 -4.22 -25.25
N GLN A 413 27.65 -3.58 -24.67
CA GLN A 413 27.44 -2.14 -24.72
C GLN A 413 27.79 -1.47 -23.37
N VAL A 414 27.89 -0.14 -23.37
CA VAL A 414 28.16 0.68 -22.20
C VAL A 414 27.09 1.77 -22.12
N ALA A 415 26.61 2.07 -20.91
CA ALA A 415 25.72 3.21 -20.67
C ALA A 415 26.48 4.53 -20.81
N TYR A 416 25.93 5.46 -21.57
CA TYR A 416 26.46 6.82 -21.74
C TYR A 416 25.35 7.83 -21.50
N THR A 417 25.62 8.84 -20.66
CA THR A 417 24.69 9.94 -20.38
C THR A 417 24.96 11.08 -21.35
N ILE A 418 23.93 11.51 -22.06
CA ILE A 418 23.97 12.60 -23.04
C ILE A 418 22.92 13.65 -22.70
N ASP A 419 23.20 14.90 -23.04
CA ASP A 419 22.24 15.99 -22.91
C ASP A 419 21.27 15.95 -24.09
N ALA A 420 20.01 15.67 -23.81
CA ALA A 420 18.97 15.51 -24.80
C ALA A 420 18.72 16.82 -25.57
N SER A 421 18.99 17.98 -24.96
CA SER A 421 18.85 19.29 -25.62
C SER A 421 19.76 19.48 -26.83
N LYS A 422 20.84 18.69 -26.95
CA LYS A 422 21.81 18.75 -28.06
C LYS A 422 21.43 17.86 -29.24
N MET A 423 20.31 17.14 -29.15
CA MET A 423 19.89 16.17 -30.15
C MET A 423 18.51 16.52 -30.71
N ASN A 424 18.40 16.51 -32.05
CA ASN A 424 17.13 16.59 -32.75
C ASN A 424 16.53 15.19 -32.93
N GLY A 425 15.20 15.09 -32.93
CA GLY A 425 14.49 13.82 -33.16
C GLY A 425 14.27 12.93 -31.92
N ILE A 426 14.71 13.36 -30.74
CA ILE A 426 14.60 12.57 -29.51
C ILE A 426 13.19 12.46 -28.93
N ALA A 427 12.28 13.38 -29.28
CA ALA A 427 10.94 13.44 -28.68
C ALA A 427 10.09 12.22 -29.03
N GLY A 428 10.44 11.48 -30.08
CA GLY A 428 9.78 10.24 -30.48
C GLY A 428 10.42 8.97 -29.90
N LEU A 429 11.52 9.08 -29.14
CA LEU A 429 12.24 7.91 -28.64
C LEU A 429 11.69 7.44 -27.29
N GLY A 430 11.21 6.21 -27.27
CA GLY A 430 10.76 5.48 -26.08
C GLY A 430 11.87 4.68 -25.41
N LEU A 431 11.52 4.09 -24.26
CA LEU A 431 12.40 3.18 -23.52
C LEU A 431 12.57 1.87 -24.31
N GLY A 432 13.81 1.50 -24.59
CA GLY A 432 14.17 0.32 -25.37
C GLY A 432 14.24 0.54 -26.89
N ASP A 433 13.95 1.74 -27.39
CA ASP A 433 14.04 2.03 -28.83
C ASP A 433 15.49 2.02 -29.31
N HIS A 434 15.69 1.53 -30.53
CA HIS A 434 16.98 1.54 -31.22
C HIS A 434 17.06 2.72 -32.19
N PHE A 435 18.20 3.40 -32.25
CA PHE A 435 18.38 4.54 -33.15
C PHE A 435 19.85 4.71 -33.57
N ASP A 436 20.04 5.37 -34.71
CA ASP A 436 21.34 5.86 -35.15
C ASP A 436 21.48 7.35 -34.87
N LEU A 437 22.71 7.80 -34.67
CA LEU A 437 23.01 9.21 -34.45
C LEU A 437 23.87 9.75 -35.58
N ILE A 438 23.37 10.75 -36.28
CA ILE A 438 24.10 11.43 -37.36
C ILE A 438 24.50 12.82 -36.90
N ALA A 439 25.78 13.16 -37.08
CA ALA A 439 26.27 14.52 -36.91
C ALA A 439 26.28 15.23 -38.25
N THR A 440 25.69 16.42 -38.29
CA THR A 440 25.81 17.33 -39.43
C THR A 440 26.84 18.39 -39.09
N ARG A 441 27.99 18.35 -39.77
CA ARG A 441 29.08 19.30 -39.57
C ARG A 441 29.08 20.33 -40.71
N PRO A 442 29.14 21.64 -40.42
CA PRO A 442 29.42 22.61 -41.46
C PRO A 442 30.83 22.38 -42.00
N VAL A 443 31.02 22.58 -43.30
CA VAL A 443 32.35 22.48 -43.91
C VAL A 443 33.22 23.63 -43.39
N ASP A 444 34.34 23.31 -42.75
CA ASP A 444 35.30 24.30 -42.27
C ASP A 444 36.17 24.79 -43.43
N PHE A 445 35.66 25.82 -44.13
CA PHE A 445 36.36 26.44 -45.25
C PHE A 445 37.70 27.08 -44.85
N GLN A 446 37.94 27.39 -43.58
CA GLN A 446 39.23 27.93 -43.13
C GLN A 446 40.30 26.83 -43.08
N LYS A 447 39.97 25.65 -42.56
CA LYS A 447 40.87 24.47 -42.65
C LYS A 447 41.12 24.09 -44.11
N MET A 448 40.12 24.20 -44.97
CA MET A 448 40.28 23.98 -46.41
C MET A 448 41.24 25.00 -47.02
N ALA A 449 41.08 26.29 -46.75
CA ALA A 449 41.98 27.35 -47.22
C ALA A 449 43.42 27.17 -46.71
N GLN A 450 43.60 26.75 -45.46
CA GLN A 450 44.92 26.43 -44.88
C GLN A 450 45.59 25.24 -45.58
N ARG A 451 44.83 24.18 -45.90
CA ARG A 451 45.35 23.03 -46.69
C ARG A 451 45.75 23.43 -48.11
N ILE A 452 45.06 24.42 -48.69
CA ILE A 452 45.38 24.97 -50.02
C ILE A 452 46.64 25.86 -49.99
N GLY A 453 47.22 26.11 -48.81
CA GLY A 453 48.40 26.98 -48.68
C GLY A 453 48.11 28.46 -48.96
N ALA A 454 46.83 28.83 -49.10
CA ALA A 454 46.41 30.19 -49.34
C ALA A 454 46.54 30.99 -48.04
N LYS A 455 47.64 31.76 -47.90
CA LYS A 455 47.74 32.83 -46.90
C LYS A 455 46.79 34.00 -47.20
N ASP A 456 46.27 34.07 -48.43
CA ASP A 456 45.48 35.20 -48.91
C ASP A 456 43.97 35.06 -48.65
N LEU A 457 43.41 36.11 -48.05
CA LEU A 457 41.99 36.27 -47.74
C LEU A 457 41.10 36.12 -48.99
N ALA A 458 41.63 36.40 -50.18
CA ALA A 458 40.93 36.38 -51.46
C ALA A 458 40.48 34.98 -51.92
N VAL A 459 41.22 33.93 -51.56
CA VAL A 459 40.81 32.55 -51.87
C VAL A 459 39.65 32.13 -50.96
N SER A 460 39.68 32.58 -49.70
CA SER A 460 38.59 32.31 -48.76
C SER A 460 37.29 33.03 -49.14
N SER A 461 37.35 34.22 -49.77
CA SER A 461 36.18 34.91 -50.30
C SER A 461 35.65 34.26 -51.57
N ALA A 462 36.51 33.83 -52.50
CA ALA A 462 36.09 33.11 -53.71
C ALA A 462 35.40 31.76 -53.39
N ILE A 463 35.88 31.05 -52.36
CA ILE A 463 35.20 29.84 -51.83
C ILE A 463 33.83 30.20 -51.24
N ARG A 464 33.74 31.30 -50.49
CA ARG A 464 32.51 31.74 -49.81
C ARG A 464 31.46 32.34 -50.77
N GLU A 465 31.90 32.94 -51.89
CA GLU A 465 31.05 33.53 -52.94
C GLU A 465 30.54 32.50 -53.97
N GLY A 466 30.84 31.20 -53.78
CA GLY A 466 30.28 30.12 -54.60
C GLY A 466 31.01 29.88 -55.93
N ALA A 467 32.23 30.41 -56.10
CA ALA A 467 33.05 30.14 -57.28
C ALA A 467 33.55 28.68 -57.32
N LEU A 468 33.70 28.07 -56.15
CA LEU A 468 33.85 26.63 -55.97
C LEU A 468 32.48 26.05 -55.62
N ARG A 469 31.77 25.50 -56.61
CA ARG A 469 30.51 24.77 -56.42
C ARG A 469 30.79 23.46 -55.66
N LEU A 470 30.98 23.57 -54.35
CA LEU A 470 30.88 22.44 -53.46
C LEU A 470 29.40 22.18 -53.24
N ASP A 471 28.87 21.10 -53.82
CA ASP A 471 27.44 20.77 -53.83
C ASP A 471 26.84 20.53 -52.43
N ALA A 472 27.66 20.53 -51.37
CA ALA A 472 27.21 20.36 -49.99
C ALA A 472 27.93 21.32 -49.02
N GLY A 473 27.18 22.27 -48.45
CA GLY A 473 27.66 23.16 -47.38
C GLY A 473 27.82 22.47 -46.01
N ALA A 474 27.39 21.22 -45.90
CA ALA A 474 27.49 20.41 -44.70
C ALA A 474 27.78 18.95 -45.05
N HIS A 475 28.57 18.29 -44.21
CA HIS A 475 28.87 16.87 -44.32
C HIS A 475 28.18 16.12 -43.17
N THR A 476 27.50 15.02 -43.50
CA THR A 476 26.83 14.15 -42.54
C THR A 476 27.66 12.91 -42.27
N GLN A 477 27.90 12.64 -40.99
CA GLN A 477 28.67 11.48 -40.53
C GLN A 477 27.86 10.70 -39.51
N VAL A 478 27.81 9.38 -39.64
CA VAL A 478 27.19 8.50 -38.65
C VAL A 478 28.14 8.34 -37.46
N VAL A 479 27.69 8.80 -36.29
CA VAL A 479 28.46 8.82 -35.05
C VAL A 479 28.22 7.55 -34.24
N LEU A 480 26.94 7.16 -34.11
CA LEU A 480 26.50 5.97 -33.38
C LEU A 480 25.65 5.10 -34.29
N ARG A 481 25.82 3.78 -34.15
CA ARG A 481 25.01 2.80 -34.86
C ARG A 481 24.30 1.88 -33.86
N GLY A 482 22.98 1.75 -33.99
CA GLY A 482 22.17 0.86 -33.17
C GLY A 482 22.23 1.17 -31.67
N ALA A 483 22.33 2.45 -31.31
CA ALA A 483 22.27 2.87 -29.91
C ALA A 483 20.88 2.53 -29.35
N THR A 484 20.82 2.09 -28.09
CA THR A 484 19.55 1.73 -27.44
C THR A 484 19.20 2.76 -26.38
N VAL A 485 17.96 3.22 -26.33
CA VAL A 485 17.52 4.14 -25.28
C VAL A 485 17.28 3.37 -23.98
N ILE A 486 18.11 3.64 -22.98
CA ILE A 486 17.94 3.06 -21.63
C ILE A 486 16.90 3.86 -20.86
N ALA A 487 17.05 5.17 -20.81
CA ALA A 487 16.14 6.04 -20.09
C ALA A 487 15.96 7.37 -20.85
N PRO A 488 14.77 7.61 -21.44
CA PRO A 488 14.48 8.86 -22.12
C PRO A 488 14.35 10.02 -21.12
N PRO A 489 14.54 11.27 -21.58
CA PRO A 489 14.47 12.44 -20.71
C PRO A 489 13.10 12.53 -20.04
N GLY A 490 13.10 12.76 -18.72
CA GLY A 490 11.87 12.92 -17.94
C GLY A 490 11.13 11.63 -17.56
N SER A 491 11.58 10.45 -18.01
CA SER A 491 10.98 9.15 -17.66
C SER A 491 11.10 8.80 -16.17
N SER A 492 10.21 7.92 -15.68
CA SER A 492 10.24 7.44 -14.28
C SER A 492 11.55 6.71 -13.94
N ALA A 493 12.12 5.97 -14.90
CA ALA A 493 13.43 5.36 -14.78
C ALA A 493 14.55 6.40 -14.55
N MET A 494 14.54 7.50 -15.32
CA MET A 494 15.53 8.58 -15.17
C MET A 494 15.38 9.33 -13.85
N ARG A 495 14.15 9.56 -13.38
CA ARG A 495 13.91 10.27 -12.11
C ARG A 495 14.34 9.48 -10.88
N MET A 496 14.16 8.15 -10.91
CA MET A 496 14.46 7.29 -9.75
C MET A 496 15.91 6.82 -9.72
N HIS A 497 16.45 6.43 -10.88
CA HIS A 497 17.78 5.80 -10.96
C HIS A 497 18.84 6.71 -11.59
N GLY A 498 18.44 7.82 -12.21
CA GLY A 498 19.35 8.77 -12.79
C GLY A 498 20.04 9.63 -11.74
N THR A 499 21.30 9.96 -11.98
CA THR A 499 22.02 10.95 -11.18
C THR A 499 21.50 12.34 -11.55
N VAL A 500 20.80 13.01 -10.64
CA VAL A 500 20.42 14.43 -10.83
C VAL A 500 21.69 15.27 -10.73
N THR A 501 22.36 15.48 -11.86
CA THR A 501 23.47 16.43 -11.97
C THR A 501 22.89 17.84 -12.05
N GLY A 502 22.71 18.49 -10.89
CA GLY A 502 22.14 19.84 -10.84
C GLY A 502 22.31 20.56 -9.50
N SER A 503 23.52 21.06 -9.24
CA SER A 503 23.76 22.11 -8.24
C SER A 503 23.13 23.43 -8.71
N LYS A 504 22.05 23.87 -8.04
CA LYS A 504 21.38 25.19 -7.90
C LYS A 504 21.58 26.38 -8.90
N LYS A 505 22.36 26.33 -9.98
CA LYS A 505 22.55 27.51 -10.86
C LYS A 505 23.04 27.28 -12.30
N GLN A 506 23.13 26.05 -12.79
CA GLN A 506 23.55 25.79 -14.18
C GLN A 506 22.40 25.23 -15.01
N GLU A 507 22.41 25.62 -16.29
CA GLU A 507 21.41 25.34 -17.34
C GLU A 507 20.73 23.98 -17.19
N ILE A 508 19.43 23.96 -17.48
CA ILE A 508 18.57 22.78 -17.42
C ILE A 508 19.06 21.77 -18.47
N GLN A 509 20.08 20.98 -18.10
CA GLN A 509 20.47 19.80 -18.87
C GLN A 509 19.35 18.78 -18.70
N THR A 510 18.88 18.24 -19.83
CA THR A 510 17.86 17.19 -19.84
C THR A 510 18.59 15.87 -20.07
N PRO A 511 19.05 15.18 -19.01
CA PRO A 511 19.86 13.98 -19.19
C PRO A 511 19.02 12.87 -19.83
N MET A 512 19.63 12.18 -20.79
CA MET A 512 19.16 10.96 -21.41
C MET A 512 20.26 9.91 -21.30
N MET A 513 19.91 8.67 -21.00
CA MET A 513 20.89 7.57 -20.94
C MET A 513 20.67 6.61 -22.10
N ILE A 514 21.75 6.32 -22.81
CA ILE A 514 21.76 5.47 -23.99
C ILE A 514 22.81 4.37 -23.84
N ALA A 515 22.55 3.19 -24.39
CA ALA A 515 23.52 2.12 -24.51
C ALA A 515 24.22 2.24 -25.86
N VAL A 516 25.56 2.28 -25.84
CA VAL A 516 26.40 2.46 -27.04
C VAL A 516 27.52 1.44 -27.07
N SER A 517 28.03 1.15 -28.27
CA SER A 517 29.21 0.30 -28.44
C SER A 517 30.46 0.99 -27.87
N PRO A 518 31.33 0.30 -27.11
CA PRO A 518 32.56 0.87 -26.55
C PRO A 518 33.46 1.55 -27.59
N LYS A 519 33.46 1.04 -28.83
CA LYS A 519 34.29 1.57 -29.93
C LYS A 519 33.83 2.93 -30.44
N GLU A 520 32.57 3.29 -30.21
CA GLU A 520 31.95 4.51 -30.72
C GLU A 520 31.96 5.66 -29.71
N ILE A 521 32.25 5.39 -28.43
CA ILE A 521 32.27 6.39 -27.35
C ILE A 521 33.21 7.54 -27.67
N ASN A 522 34.44 7.26 -28.14
CA ASN A 522 35.42 8.30 -28.45
C ASN A 522 34.91 9.25 -29.55
N LYS A 523 34.26 8.70 -30.58
CA LYS A 523 33.68 9.50 -31.67
C LYS A 523 32.53 10.36 -31.16
N LEU A 524 31.65 9.79 -30.33
CA LEU A 524 30.53 10.52 -29.73
C LEU A 524 31.02 11.67 -28.84
N SER A 525 32.01 11.42 -27.98
CA SER A 525 32.56 12.44 -27.09
C SER A 525 33.24 13.57 -27.87
N GLU A 526 33.96 13.26 -28.95
CA GLU A 526 34.56 14.27 -29.83
C GLU A 526 33.48 15.15 -30.48
N VAL A 527 32.44 14.55 -31.04
CA VAL A 527 31.34 15.26 -31.70
C VAL A 527 30.59 16.16 -30.70
N LEU A 528 30.30 15.65 -29.50
CA LEU A 528 29.65 16.43 -28.44
C LEU A 528 30.50 17.61 -27.97
N ALA A 529 31.82 17.47 -27.93
CA ALA A 529 32.74 18.55 -27.58
C ALA A 529 32.78 19.66 -28.64
N THR A 530 32.57 19.32 -29.92
CA THR A 530 32.52 20.30 -31.01
C THR A 530 31.22 21.11 -31.09
N GLY A 531 30.17 20.73 -30.34
CA GLY A 531 28.89 21.44 -30.36
C GLY A 531 28.10 21.29 -31.67
N THR A 532 28.42 20.30 -32.48
CA THR A 532 27.75 20.01 -33.75
C THR A 532 26.33 19.50 -33.52
N GLN A 533 25.41 19.83 -34.45
CA GLN A 533 24.03 19.34 -34.37
C GLN A 533 23.98 17.83 -34.61
N LEU A 534 23.34 17.14 -33.68
CA LEU A 534 23.10 15.71 -33.72
C LEU A 534 21.64 15.44 -34.08
N THR A 535 21.40 14.49 -34.99
CA THR A 535 20.04 14.06 -35.36
C THR A 535 19.91 12.57 -35.12
N ALA A 536 18.91 12.18 -34.32
CA ALA A 536 18.58 10.80 -34.05
C ALA A 536 17.63 10.24 -35.13
N ILE A 537 17.91 9.05 -35.64
CA ILE A 537 17.10 8.34 -36.63
C ILE A 537 16.66 7.01 -36.02
N LEU A 538 15.36 6.84 -35.80
CA LEU A 538 14.79 5.62 -35.23
C LEU A 538 15.01 4.42 -36.17
N ARG A 539 15.41 3.29 -35.62
CA ARG A 539 15.50 1.99 -36.30
C ARG A 539 14.41 1.04 -35.82
N ALA A 540 13.97 0.15 -36.71
CA ALA A 540 13.10 -0.96 -36.33
C ALA A 540 13.86 -1.97 -35.45
N VAL A 541 13.13 -2.60 -34.52
CA VAL A 541 13.71 -3.51 -33.50
C VAL A 541 14.37 -4.74 -34.11
N ASP A 542 13.88 -5.22 -35.26
CA ASP A 542 14.39 -6.42 -35.93
C ASP A 542 15.53 -6.14 -36.92
N ASP A 543 15.93 -4.88 -37.09
CA ASP A 543 16.80 -4.43 -38.17
C ASP A 543 18.21 -4.03 -37.65
N ALA A 544 18.71 -4.77 -36.67
CA ALA A 544 20.07 -4.63 -36.17
C ALA A 544 21.12 -4.82 -37.30
N ASP A 545 20.76 -5.61 -38.32
CA ASP A 545 21.56 -5.88 -39.51
C ASP A 545 21.17 -5.01 -40.74
N ALA A 546 20.33 -3.98 -40.57
CA ALA A 546 19.95 -3.09 -41.66
C ALA A 546 21.19 -2.52 -42.35
N THR A 547 21.13 -2.40 -43.69
CA THR A 547 22.21 -1.79 -44.48
C THR A 547 22.65 -0.48 -43.83
N PRO A 548 23.95 -0.36 -43.48
CA PRO A 548 24.43 0.79 -42.74
C PRO A 548 24.16 2.06 -43.54
N ILE A 549 23.64 3.08 -42.86
CA ILE A 549 23.56 4.43 -43.42
C ILE A 549 24.99 4.80 -43.84
N GLN A 550 25.17 5.07 -45.14
CA GLN A 550 26.48 5.45 -45.67
C GLN A 550 26.82 6.85 -45.18
N ASP A 551 28.06 7.03 -44.73
CA ASP A 551 28.58 8.38 -44.47
C ASP A 551 28.56 9.16 -45.78
N SER A 552 28.16 10.43 -45.72
CA SER A 552 28.39 11.33 -46.85
C SER A 552 29.89 11.38 -47.10
N ALA A 553 30.35 11.57 -48.34
CA ALA A 553 31.78 11.78 -48.57
C ALA A 553 32.19 13.12 -47.93
N ASP A 554 33.36 13.21 -47.31
CA ASP A 554 33.89 14.51 -46.89
C ASP A 554 34.23 15.30 -48.16
N PRO A 555 33.56 16.44 -48.43
CA PRO A 555 33.83 17.21 -49.64
C PRO A 555 35.27 17.74 -49.69
N THR A 556 35.99 17.77 -48.56
CA THR A 556 37.39 18.18 -48.51
C THR A 556 38.36 17.08 -49.00
N GLU A 557 37.98 15.81 -48.95
CA GLU A 557 38.82 14.71 -49.46
C GLU A 557 38.95 14.74 -50.99
N ALA A 558 37.96 15.32 -51.67
CA ALA A 558 37.96 15.52 -53.10
C ALA A 558 38.90 16.67 -53.56
N VAL A 559 39.42 17.47 -52.63
CA VAL A 559 40.28 18.61 -52.92
C VAL A 559 41.75 18.19 -52.79
N HIS A 560 42.44 18.02 -53.93
CA HIS A 560 43.88 17.78 -53.96
C HIS A 560 44.61 19.07 -54.32
N VAL A 561 45.68 19.38 -53.58
CA VAL A 561 46.48 20.59 -53.78
C VAL A 561 47.88 20.15 -54.16
N LEU A 562 48.37 20.69 -55.27
CA LEU A 562 49.68 20.38 -55.82
C LEU A 562 50.45 21.69 -55.96
N ASP A 563 51.51 21.83 -55.17
CA ASP A 563 52.41 22.97 -55.29
C ASP A 563 53.25 22.83 -56.55
N SER A 564 53.02 23.69 -57.52
CA SER A 564 53.80 23.76 -58.76
C SER A 564 54.72 24.97 -58.73
N MET A 565 55.96 24.80 -59.20
CA MET A 565 56.88 25.91 -59.42
C MET A 565 56.72 26.41 -60.85
N ILE A 566 56.10 27.58 -61.02
CA ILE A 566 55.91 28.21 -62.33
C ILE A 566 56.66 29.54 -62.33
N GLY A 567 57.70 29.67 -63.17
CA GLY A 567 58.43 30.94 -63.33
C GLY A 567 59.30 31.39 -62.14
N GLY A 568 59.54 30.52 -61.15
CA GLY A 568 60.31 30.85 -59.94
C GLY A 568 59.45 31.07 -58.70
N ASP A 569 58.14 31.20 -58.87
CA ASP A 569 57.18 31.32 -57.79
C ASP A 569 56.46 29.99 -57.54
N ARG A 570 56.16 29.71 -56.26
CA ARG A 570 55.33 28.56 -55.85
C ARG A 570 53.86 28.94 -55.98
N GLU A 571 53.16 28.26 -56.88
CA GLU A 571 51.72 28.45 -57.09
C GLU A 571 50.96 27.16 -56.73
N PRO A 572 49.98 27.20 -55.81
CA PRO A 572 49.15 26.05 -55.51
C PRO A 572 48.15 25.82 -56.65
N ILE A 573 48.19 24.64 -57.26
CA ILE A 573 47.20 24.18 -58.23
C ILE A 573 46.19 23.30 -57.50
N VAL A 574 44.91 23.67 -57.57
CA VAL A 574 43.82 22.92 -56.93
C VAL A 574 43.16 22.01 -57.95
N PHE A 575 43.02 20.74 -57.57
CA PHE A 575 42.29 19.72 -58.32
C PHE A 575 41.04 19.33 -57.53
N LEU A 576 39.88 19.46 -58.16
CA LEU A 576 38.62 18.95 -57.63
C LEU A 576 38.36 17.59 -58.29
N GLY A 577 38.55 16.52 -57.55
CA GLY A 577 38.29 15.17 -58.04
C GLY A 577 36.80 14.86 -58.00
N GLU A 578 36.17 14.63 -59.15
CA GLU A 578 34.91 13.88 -59.18
C GLU A 578 35.21 12.39 -58.97
N ARG A 579 34.49 11.76 -58.03
CA ARG A 579 34.78 10.38 -57.57
C ARG A 579 34.70 9.33 -58.68
N ASN A 580 34.10 9.64 -59.83
CA ASN A 580 33.96 8.72 -60.96
C ASN A 580 34.12 9.44 -62.32
N SER A 581 35.33 9.37 -62.87
CA SER A 581 35.71 9.56 -64.29
C SER A 581 36.36 10.89 -64.69
N THR A 582 37.48 10.74 -65.42
CA THR A 582 38.37 11.73 -66.05
C THR A 582 39.35 12.50 -65.14
N PRO A 583 40.60 12.77 -65.61
CA PRO A 583 41.56 13.57 -64.85
C PRO A 583 40.98 14.96 -64.58
N ALA A 584 40.87 15.31 -63.30
CA ALA A 584 40.38 16.61 -62.85
C ALA A 584 41.13 17.74 -63.60
N LYS A 585 40.38 18.61 -64.27
CA LYS A 585 40.96 19.78 -64.95
C LYS A 585 41.55 20.69 -63.86
N PRO A 586 42.84 21.08 -63.94
CA PRO A 586 43.45 21.94 -62.95
C PRO A 586 42.69 23.27 -62.93
N LEU A 587 42.18 23.64 -61.75
CA LEU A 587 41.57 24.95 -61.55
C LEU A 587 42.69 25.92 -61.20
N ASN A 588 42.95 26.87 -62.10
CA ASN A 588 43.90 27.93 -61.83
C ASN A 588 43.21 29.02 -61.01
N LEU A 589 43.66 29.23 -59.77
CA LEU A 589 43.01 30.15 -58.82
C LEU A 589 42.93 31.60 -59.35
N ARG A 590 43.83 31.99 -60.26
CA ARG A 590 43.80 33.31 -60.92
C ARG A 590 42.59 33.50 -61.85
N ASP A 591 42.05 32.43 -62.41
CA ASP A 591 40.88 32.50 -63.30
C ASP A 591 39.57 32.73 -62.53
N LEU A 592 39.59 32.54 -61.20
CA LEU A 592 38.44 32.76 -60.31
C LEU A 592 38.43 34.13 -59.64
N LEU A 593 39.54 34.89 -59.70
CA LEU A 593 39.55 36.25 -59.18
C LEU A 593 38.76 37.16 -60.14
N PRO A 594 37.86 38.02 -59.66
CA PRO A 594 37.22 39.02 -60.50
C PRO A 594 38.31 39.81 -61.21
N ARG A 595 38.31 39.79 -62.55
CA ARG A 595 39.16 40.72 -63.31
C ARG A 595 38.70 42.11 -62.91
N GLU A 596 39.56 42.90 -62.25
CA GLU A 596 39.33 44.33 -62.10
C GLU A 596 39.06 44.88 -63.50
N GLU A 597 37.82 45.28 -63.77
CA GLU A 597 37.47 46.00 -64.98
C GLU A 597 38.25 47.31 -64.96
N VAL A 598 39.40 47.31 -65.63
CA VAL A 598 40.15 48.53 -65.93
C VAL A 598 39.20 49.41 -66.74
N THR A 599 38.65 50.41 -66.06
CA THR A 599 37.75 51.40 -66.65
C THR A 599 38.56 52.17 -67.69
N PRO A 600 38.22 52.14 -68.99
CA PRO A 600 38.98 52.89 -69.97
C PRO A 600 38.76 54.39 -69.72
N ALA A 601 39.87 55.11 -69.55
CA ALA A 601 39.89 56.56 -69.40
C ALA A 601 39.16 57.21 -70.59
N THR A 602 38.09 57.94 -70.30
CA THR A 602 37.36 58.74 -71.28
C THR A 602 38.22 59.93 -71.70
N ASP A 603 38.72 59.86 -72.92
CA ASP A 603 39.48 60.91 -73.58
C ASP A 603 38.56 62.10 -73.93
N LYS A 604 39.05 63.31 -73.67
CA LYS A 604 38.37 64.58 -73.97
C LYS A 604 38.63 64.98 -75.44
N ALA A 605 37.57 65.27 -76.19
CA ALA A 605 37.61 66.12 -77.39
C ALA A 605 36.31 66.95 -77.40
N VAL A 606 36.33 68.28 -77.19
CA VAL A 606 36.59 69.36 -78.18
C VAL A 606 35.77 69.19 -79.46
N GLN A 607 34.52 69.70 -79.44
CA GLN A 607 34.06 70.80 -80.30
C GLN A 607 32.77 71.40 -79.74
#